data_AF-A0A919YWB2-F1
#
_entry.id   AF-A0A919YWB2-F1
#
_cell.length_a   1.000
_cell.length_b   1.000
_cell.length_c   1.000
_cell.angle_alpha   90.00
_cell.angle_beta   90.00
_cell.angle_gamma   90.00
#
_symmetry.space_group_name_H-M   'P 1'
#
loop_
_entity.id
_entity.type
_entity.pdbx_description
1 polymer ?
#
loop_
_entity_poly.entity_id
_entity_poly.type
_entity_poly.pdbx_seq_one_letter_code
_entity_poly.pdbx_strand_id
1 'polypeptide(L)'
;MGSSVEAIQNHTLLHGVPRHELEAVVAAMEYIVLEHNDVLIHEGEIGDCCYFIVSGQAVVSTRSITDRPLVLDVLGPGAIVGEISLLLQEKRTADVKAQGKLEALRLKSVDFNRFSESSPMFHESLLFSSRIRLLHGLLRKTTIWSSIPDAELRGLAEVTRKASISSGEKVLVEGSISNQLYMISSGRFQVERNGRKIITLGSGDCFGEVDLLLNGPYSGTVTALEDSELLIIGKEEFHYILQQYEQVHRQFIELICLRRPELAALLKPEQPAKQPAKQQHAAKAEKRNNYKLGDNWITIVLVLGGLFILLTILSVWLKHPVLIAAALFIGGLAGPVAYVSFVRGAQLLGYRGSRLALVFVVSALTAAPVALILERWLLFGGFAGSSASRLGSFAEPIVISLIEECVKLLVVVVLLRNRKQRFLMDALVFGAAVGMGFAAIESILYGFTYLQQGTAADMLAVLWLRALLSPFGHGTWTAIAAAGLWFWLQSRSDAPARPGSAPRIRNFASMIGLMLCSIVLHALWNNHELEGLARLTGMIMIGAVGILLLYLLLRKGMSDEVKALQLLNPVINAAASQHSQLQELQLASNSLASLLCDGCGTVSPPDASYCARCGQALRAKK
;
A
#
# COMPACT_ATOMS: atom_id res chain seq x y z
N MET A 1 5.18 -32.95 -16.07
CA MET A 1 3.86 -32.28 -16.11
C MET A 1 3.60 -31.43 -14.87
N GLY A 2 3.74 -31.94 -13.63
CA GLY A 2 3.49 -31.14 -12.41
C GLY A 2 4.30 -29.84 -12.30
N SER A 3 5.60 -29.87 -12.61
CA SER A 3 6.48 -28.69 -12.58
C SER A 3 6.11 -27.63 -13.63
N SER A 4 5.59 -28.05 -14.79
CA SER A 4 5.16 -27.17 -15.89
C SER A 4 3.87 -26.43 -15.55
N VAL A 5 2.90 -27.11 -14.92
CA VAL A 5 1.66 -26.50 -14.43
C VAL A 5 1.96 -25.49 -13.33
N GLU A 6 2.86 -25.82 -12.39
CA GLU A 6 3.28 -24.89 -11.34
C GLU A 6 4.03 -23.66 -11.91
N ALA A 7 4.87 -23.85 -12.92
CA ALA A 7 5.56 -22.74 -13.60
C ALA A 7 4.57 -21.78 -14.28
N ILE A 8 3.53 -22.32 -14.93
CA ILE A 8 2.49 -21.53 -15.61
C ILE A 8 1.52 -20.90 -14.61
N GLN A 9 1.15 -21.61 -13.54
CA GLN A 9 0.23 -21.11 -12.49
C GLN A 9 0.84 -19.93 -11.71
N ASN A 10 2.16 -19.89 -11.56
CA ASN A 10 2.88 -18.79 -10.95
C ASN A 10 3.02 -17.56 -11.87
N HIS A 11 2.56 -17.64 -13.13
CA HIS A 11 2.49 -16.48 -14.00
C HIS A 11 1.53 -15.45 -13.40
N THR A 12 2.01 -14.22 -13.21
CA THR A 12 1.23 -13.06 -12.76
C THR A 12 -0.12 -12.88 -13.45
N LEU A 13 -0.27 -13.32 -14.70
CA LEU A 13 -1.44 -13.11 -15.53
C LEU A 13 -2.43 -14.28 -15.51
N LEU A 14 -1.94 -15.49 -15.27
CA LEU A 14 -2.76 -16.71 -15.19
C LEU A 14 -3.14 -17.04 -13.74
N HIS A 15 -2.71 -16.19 -12.80
CA HIS A 15 -3.05 -16.26 -11.40
C HIS A 15 -4.56 -16.02 -11.21
N GLY A 16 -5.32 -17.12 -11.13
CA GLY A 16 -6.77 -17.10 -11.00
C GLY A 16 -7.48 -18.01 -12.01
N VAL A 17 -6.79 -18.47 -13.06
CA VAL A 17 -7.28 -19.53 -13.94
C VAL A 17 -7.33 -20.84 -13.13
N PRO A 18 -8.47 -21.54 -13.08
CA PRO A 18 -8.59 -22.80 -12.37
C PRO A 18 -7.54 -23.82 -12.80
N ARG A 19 -6.98 -24.55 -11.83
CA ARG A 19 -5.88 -25.50 -12.06
C ARG A 19 -6.22 -26.55 -13.13
N HIS A 20 -7.46 -27.05 -13.16
CA HIS A 20 -7.89 -28.05 -14.14
C HIS A 20 -7.91 -27.51 -15.58
N GLU A 21 -8.20 -26.21 -15.76
CA GLU A 21 -8.12 -25.56 -17.08
C GLU A 21 -6.66 -25.43 -17.52
N LEU A 22 -5.76 -25.05 -16.61
CA LEU A 22 -4.32 -25.00 -16.89
C LEU A 22 -3.75 -26.39 -17.21
N GLU A 23 -4.18 -27.43 -16.50
CA GLU A 23 -3.76 -28.82 -16.76
C GLU A 23 -4.16 -29.28 -18.17
N ALA A 24 -5.37 -28.94 -18.62
CA ALA A 24 -5.82 -29.22 -19.97
C ALA A 24 -4.99 -28.48 -21.04
N VAL A 25 -4.67 -27.22 -20.79
CA VAL A 25 -3.82 -26.38 -21.66
C VAL A 25 -2.40 -26.94 -21.76
N VAL A 26 -1.78 -27.25 -20.62
CA VAL A 26 -0.41 -27.80 -20.57
C VAL A 26 -0.30 -29.14 -21.29
N ALA A 27 -1.35 -29.96 -21.27
CA ALA A 27 -1.36 -31.24 -21.99
C ALA A 27 -1.27 -31.10 -23.51
N ALA A 28 -1.68 -29.96 -24.08
CA ALA A 28 -1.59 -29.65 -25.50
C ALA A 28 -0.28 -28.93 -25.89
N MET A 29 0.61 -28.67 -24.94
CA MET A 29 1.86 -27.93 -25.17
C MET A 29 3.03 -28.84 -25.54
N GLU A 30 3.87 -28.35 -26.43
CA GLU A 30 5.14 -28.97 -26.80
C GLU A 30 6.29 -28.30 -26.04
N TYR A 31 7.14 -29.08 -25.37
CA TYR A 31 8.31 -28.55 -24.68
C TYR A 31 9.48 -28.36 -25.66
N ILE A 32 10.07 -27.17 -25.65
CA ILE A 32 11.19 -26.79 -26.52
C ILE A 32 12.36 -26.25 -25.69
N VAL A 33 13.57 -26.47 -26.20
CA VAL A 33 14.82 -25.95 -25.63
C VAL A 33 15.56 -25.20 -26.72
N LEU A 34 16.05 -24.02 -26.39
CA LEU A 34 16.70 -23.08 -27.29
C LEU A 34 18.05 -22.65 -26.71
N GLU A 35 19.02 -22.47 -27.58
CA GLU A 35 20.35 -21.98 -27.25
C GLU A 35 20.43 -20.45 -27.42
N HIS A 36 21.53 -19.86 -26.95
CA HIS A 36 21.71 -18.41 -27.02
C HIS A 36 21.60 -17.88 -28.45
N ASN A 37 20.83 -16.81 -28.64
CA ASN A 37 20.48 -16.16 -29.91
C ASN A 37 19.53 -16.93 -30.84
N ASP A 38 19.06 -18.12 -30.47
CA ASP A 38 17.99 -18.77 -31.23
C ASP A 38 16.74 -17.88 -31.25
N VAL A 39 16.10 -17.81 -32.40
CA VAL A 39 14.94 -16.92 -32.62
C VAL A 39 13.65 -17.71 -32.40
N LEU A 40 12.78 -17.18 -31.53
CA LEU A 40 11.44 -17.72 -31.29
C LEU A 40 10.41 -17.14 -32.25
N ILE A 41 10.55 -15.84 -32.55
CA ILE A 41 9.58 -15.05 -33.30
C ILE A 41 10.34 -13.99 -34.11
N HIS A 42 9.97 -13.81 -35.38
CA HIS A 42 10.37 -12.66 -36.17
C HIS A 42 9.26 -11.62 -36.29
N GLU A 43 9.61 -10.34 -36.15
CA GLU A 43 8.69 -9.22 -36.37
C GLU A 43 8.10 -9.26 -37.79
N GLY A 44 6.78 -9.06 -37.89
CA GLY A 44 6.06 -8.99 -39.18
C GLY A 44 5.57 -10.32 -39.73
N GLU A 45 5.96 -11.46 -39.17
CA GLU A 45 5.44 -12.77 -39.57
C GLU A 45 3.99 -12.99 -39.11
N ILE A 46 3.31 -13.99 -39.68
CA ILE A 46 1.99 -14.41 -39.20
C ILE A 46 2.20 -15.36 -38.03
N GLY A 47 1.54 -15.09 -36.90
CA GLY A 47 1.65 -15.93 -35.72
C GLY A 47 0.83 -17.22 -35.82
N ASP A 48 1.48 -18.37 -35.66
CA ASP A 48 0.86 -19.71 -35.66
C ASP A 48 0.90 -20.38 -34.28
N CYS A 49 1.60 -19.80 -33.31
CA CYS A 49 1.79 -20.33 -31.95
C CYS A 49 2.18 -19.25 -30.94
N CYS A 50 2.14 -19.58 -29.65
CA CYS A 50 2.72 -18.78 -28.58
C CYS A 50 3.61 -19.65 -27.68
N TYR A 51 4.45 -19.03 -26.87
CA TYR A 51 5.42 -19.71 -26.01
C TYR A 51 5.32 -19.24 -24.58
N PHE A 52 5.37 -20.17 -23.63
CA PHE A 52 5.42 -19.93 -22.19
C PHE A 52 6.83 -20.26 -21.69
N ILE A 53 7.55 -19.28 -21.17
CA ILE A 53 8.93 -19.45 -20.71
C ILE A 53 8.91 -20.22 -19.40
N VAL A 54 9.58 -21.37 -19.35
CA VAL A 54 9.71 -22.22 -18.15
C VAL A 54 11.01 -21.90 -17.42
N SER A 55 12.10 -21.72 -18.15
CA SER A 55 13.41 -21.33 -17.60
C SER A 55 14.22 -20.52 -18.62
N GLY A 56 15.19 -19.73 -18.15
CA GLY A 56 15.98 -18.83 -19.02
C GLY A 56 15.34 -17.47 -19.26
N GLN A 57 15.88 -16.71 -20.23
CA GLN A 57 15.43 -15.36 -20.58
C GLN A 57 15.24 -15.20 -22.09
N ALA A 58 14.21 -14.47 -22.50
CA ALA A 58 13.97 -14.07 -23.88
C ALA A 58 14.04 -12.55 -24.00
N VAL A 59 14.81 -12.05 -24.96
CA VAL A 59 14.89 -10.63 -25.27
C VAL A 59 13.87 -10.32 -26.36
N VAL A 60 13.00 -9.35 -26.08
CA VAL A 60 12.03 -8.82 -27.03
C VAL A 60 12.60 -7.54 -27.62
N SER A 61 12.70 -7.47 -28.93
CA SER A 61 13.25 -6.31 -29.64
C SER A 61 12.45 -5.98 -30.87
N THR A 62 12.43 -4.70 -31.24
CA THR A 62 11.83 -4.22 -32.49
C THR A 62 12.83 -3.33 -33.21
N ARG A 63 12.52 -2.92 -34.43
CA ARG A 63 13.31 -1.91 -35.14
C ARG A 63 12.76 -0.51 -34.87
N SER A 64 13.66 0.41 -34.52
CA SER A 64 13.36 1.85 -34.45
C SER A 64 13.04 2.42 -35.84
N ILE A 65 12.47 3.62 -35.89
CA ILE A 65 12.29 4.43 -37.11
C ILE A 65 13.64 4.66 -37.83
N THR A 66 14.76 4.58 -37.11
CA THR A 66 16.13 4.70 -37.65
C THR A 66 16.77 3.34 -38.02
N ASP A 67 15.98 2.27 -38.11
CA ASP A 67 16.39 0.87 -38.39
C ASP A 67 17.41 0.30 -37.37
N ARG A 68 17.49 0.88 -36.17
CA ARG A 68 18.30 0.36 -35.07
C ARG A 68 17.52 -0.64 -34.22
N PRO A 69 18.15 -1.72 -33.71
CA PRO A 69 17.49 -2.64 -32.80
C PRO A 69 17.19 -1.94 -31.47
N LEU A 70 15.91 -1.95 -31.08
CA LEU A 70 15.39 -1.39 -29.84
C LEU A 70 14.88 -2.54 -28.97
N VAL A 71 15.53 -2.78 -27.84
CA VAL A 71 15.05 -3.75 -26.85
C VAL A 71 13.82 -3.17 -26.15
N LEU A 72 12.71 -3.91 -26.20
CA LEU A 72 11.44 -3.55 -25.58
C LEU A 72 11.29 -4.15 -24.19
N ASP A 73 11.76 -5.39 -23.98
CA ASP A 73 11.64 -6.10 -22.69
C ASP A 73 12.62 -7.29 -22.63
N VAL A 74 12.91 -7.78 -21.42
CA VAL A 74 13.60 -9.04 -21.17
C VAL A 74 12.72 -9.93 -20.30
N LEU A 75 12.18 -10.97 -20.91
CA LEU A 75 11.16 -11.83 -20.34
C LEU A 75 11.80 -13.08 -19.72
N GLY A 76 11.44 -13.37 -18.47
CA GLY A 76 11.95 -14.51 -17.71
C GLY A 76 10.92 -15.64 -17.52
N PRO A 77 11.23 -16.59 -16.62
CA PRO A 77 10.34 -17.71 -16.29
C PRO A 77 8.95 -17.23 -15.89
N GLY A 78 7.94 -17.93 -16.40
CA GLY A 78 6.54 -17.61 -16.21
C GLY A 78 6.01 -16.61 -17.23
N ALA A 79 6.78 -15.97 -18.11
CA ALA A 79 6.23 -15.06 -19.11
C ALA A 79 5.71 -15.78 -20.36
N ILE A 80 4.66 -15.22 -20.99
CA ILE A 80 4.17 -15.62 -22.32
C ILE A 80 4.68 -14.65 -23.41
N VAL A 81 4.96 -15.19 -24.61
CA VAL A 81 5.29 -14.45 -25.83
C VAL A 81 4.55 -14.98 -27.05
N GLY A 82 4.22 -14.09 -27.99
CA GLY A 82 3.54 -14.44 -29.24
C GLY A 82 2.02 -14.57 -29.12
N GLU A 83 1.46 -14.30 -27.95
CA GLU A 83 0.03 -14.29 -27.68
C GLU A 83 -0.70 -13.17 -28.42
N ILE A 84 -0.04 -12.01 -28.61
CA ILE A 84 -0.65 -10.81 -29.19
C ILE A 84 -1.15 -11.07 -30.62
N SER A 85 -0.32 -11.71 -31.45
CA SER A 85 -0.71 -12.06 -32.82
C SER A 85 -1.88 -13.03 -32.88
N LEU A 86 -2.00 -13.92 -31.90
CA LEU A 86 -3.09 -14.89 -31.84
C LEU A 86 -4.40 -14.24 -31.38
N LEU A 87 -4.34 -13.38 -30.36
CA LEU A 87 -5.51 -12.73 -29.78
C LEU A 87 -6.08 -11.63 -30.67
N LEU A 88 -5.21 -10.79 -31.23
CA LEU A 88 -5.62 -9.62 -32.03
C LEU A 88 -5.68 -9.92 -33.53
N GLN A 89 -5.31 -11.14 -33.95
CA GLN A 89 -5.17 -11.52 -35.35
C GLN A 89 -4.26 -10.59 -36.16
N GLU A 90 -3.23 -10.09 -35.50
CA GLU A 90 -2.22 -9.22 -36.11
C GLU A 90 -0.94 -10.01 -36.43
N LYS A 91 -0.06 -9.41 -37.24
CA LYS A 91 1.29 -9.90 -37.44
C LYS A 91 2.10 -9.82 -36.13
N ARG A 92 3.18 -10.60 -36.03
CA ARG A 92 4.13 -10.54 -34.91
C ARG A 92 4.64 -9.11 -34.73
N THR A 93 4.54 -8.61 -33.50
CA THR A 93 4.80 -7.18 -33.20
C THR A 93 6.27 -6.86 -32.89
N ALA A 94 7.09 -7.88 -32.66
CA ALA A 94 8.50 -7.77 -32.29
C ALA A 94 9.25 -9.08 -32.56
N ASP A 95 10.57 -8.98 -32.70
CA ASP A 95 11.49 -10.12 -32.66
C ASP A 95 11.62 -10.62 -31.22
N VAL A 96 11.70 -11.94 -31.04
CA VAL A 96 11.96 -12.56 -29.73
C VAL A 96 13.09 -13.58 -29.86
N LYS A 97 14.16 -13.41 -29.07
CA LYS A 97 15.34 -14.27 -29.12
C LYS A 97 15.74 -14.79 -27.73
N ALA A 98 16.29 -15.99 -27.67
CA ALA A 98 16.79 -16.56 -26.42
C ALA A 98 18.08 -15.84 -25.96
N GLN A 99 18.11 -15.44 -24.69
CA GLN A 99 19.30 -14.88 -24.02
C GLN A 99 19.89 -15.93 -23.08
N GLY A 100 20.76 -16.76 -23.65
CA GLY A 100 21.30 -17.93 -22.98
C GLY A 100 20.41 -19.14 -23.26
N LYS A 101 20.61 -20.23 -22.50
CA LYS A 101 19.74 -21.39 -22.60
C LYS A 101 18.33 -21.04 -22.13
N LEU A 102 17.34 -21.29 -22.96
CA LEU A 102 15.94 -21.02 -22.68
C LEU A 102 15.09 -22.27 -22.90
N GLU A 103 14.20 -22.56 -21.96
CA GLU A 103 13.25 -23.65 -22.03
C GLU A 103 11.84 -23.07 -22.03
N ALA A 104 11.00 -23.50 -22.97
CA ALA A 104 9.64 -22.98 -23.13
C ALA A 104 8.64 -24.07 -23.51
N LEU A 105 7.37 -23.78 -23.30
CA LEU A 105 6.23 -24.58 -23.75
C LEU A 105 5.55 -23.86 -24.90
N ARG A 106 5.55 -24.49 -26.07
CA ARG A 106 4.89 -24.00 -27.30
C ARG A 106 3.45 -24.47 -27.35
N LEU A 107 2.52 -23.55 -27.57
CA LEU A 107 1.10 -23.82 -27.78
C LEU A 107 0.70 -23.35 -29.18
N LYS A 108 0.13 -24.25 -29.98
CA LYS A 108 -0.33 -23.94 -31.35
C LYS A 108 -1.58 -23.05 -31.32
N SER A 109 -1.77 -22.24 -32.36
CA SER A 109 -2.91 -21.32 -32.49
C SER A 109 -4.27 -22.01 -32.38
N VAL A 110 -4.42 -23.21 -32.96
CA VAL A 110 -5.66 -23.99 -32.90
C VAL A 110 -6.03 -24.35 -31.46
N ASP A 111 -5.05 -24.80 -30.68
CA ASP A 111 -5.27 -25.15 -29.29
C ASP A 111 -5.46 -23.89 -28.45
N PHE A 112 -4.67 -22.85 -28.68
CA PHE A 112 -4.84 -21.54 -28.04
C PHE A 112 -6.25 -20.98 -28.21
N ASN A 113 -6.79 -20.98 -29.44
CA ASN A 113 -8.13 -20.50 -29.74
C ASN A 113 -9.19 -21.34 -29.04
N ARG A 114 -9.08 -22.68 -29.09
CA ARG A 114 -9.99 -23.58 -28.37
C ARG A 114 -10.00 -23.27 -26.87
N PHE A 115 -8.83 -23.07 -26.27
CA PHE A 115 -8.74 -22.73 -24.84
C PHE A 115 -9.32 -21.36 -24.53
N SER A 116 -9.01 -20.37 -25.37
CA SER A 116 -9.54 -19.01 -25.27
C SER A 116 -11.08 -18.97 -25.34
N GLU A 117 -11.70 -19.81 -26.16
CA GLU A 117 -13.16 -19.95 -26.24
C GLU A 117 -13.74 -20.68 -25.03
N SER A 118 -13.06 -21.72 -24.55
CA SER A 118 -13.52 -22.54 -23.42
C SER A 118 -13.32 -21.89 -22.04
N SER A 119 -12.38 -20.95 -21.91
CA SER A 119 -12.05 -20.27 -20.66
C SER A 119 -12.05 -18.75 -20.83
N PRO A 120 -13.18 -18.07 -20.49
CA PRO A 120 -13.25 -16.61 -20.51
C PRO A 120 -12.23 -15.95 -19.59
N MET A 121 -11.92 -16.57 -18.45
CA MET A 121 -10.92 -16.07 -17.50
C MET A 121 -9.51 -16.07 -18.10
N PHE A 122 -9.13 -17.14 -18.80
CA PHE A 122 -7.84 -17.21 -19.51
C PHE A 122 -7.77 -16.14 -20.62
N HIS A 123 -8.84 -15.99 -21.40
CA HIS A 123 -8.92 -15.00 -22.48
C HIS A 123 -8.74 -13.57 -21.97
N GLU A 124 -9.53 -13.17 -20.97
CA GLU A 124 -9.50 -11.81 -20.41
C GLU A 124 -8.14 -11.46 -19.79
N SER A 125 -7.56 -12.40 -19.04
CA SER A 125 -6.21 -12.27 -18.47
C SER A 125 -5.15 -11.99 -19.54
N LEU A 126 -5.21 -12.73 -20.65
CA LEU A 126 -4.26 -12.56 -21.74
C LEU A 126 -4.51 -11.26 -22.51
N LEU A 127 -5.76 -10.91 -22.81
CA LEU A 127 -6.12 -9.66 -23.49
C LEU A 127 -5.62 -8.43 -22.73
N PHE A 128 -5.86 -8.38 -21.41
CA PHE A 128 -5.41 -7.27 -20.57
C PHE A 128 -3.89 -7.08 -20.64
N SER A 129 -3.14 -8.17 -20.52
CA SER A 129 -1.67 -8.11 -20.56
C SER A 129 -1.11 -7.76 -21.94
N SER A 130 -1.72 -8.30 -22.99
CA SER A 130 -1.35 -8.07 -24.38
C SER A 130 -1.54 -6.61 -24.72
N ARG A 131 -2.64 -6.02 -24.25
CA ARG A 131 -2.93 -4.59 -24.40
C ARG A 131 -1.86 -3.72 -23.73
N ILE A 132 -1.49 -4.00 -22.48
CA ILE A 132 -0.45 -3.22 -21.78
C ILE A 132 0.89 -3.33 -22.52
N ARG A 133 1.29 -4.53 -22.94
CA ARG A 133 2.55 -4.72 -23.68
C ARG A 133 2.55 -4.01 -25.03
N LEU A 134 1.43 -4.05 -25.75
CA LEU A 134 1.28 -3.34 -27.02
C LEU A 134 1.40 -1.83 -26.82
N LEU A 135 0.66 -1.28 -25.84
CA LEU A 135 0.71 0.15 -25.51
C LEU A 135 2.11 0.58 -25.02
N HIS A 136 2.77 -0.24 -24.19
CA HIS A 136 4.14 -0.01 -23.77
C HIS A 136 5.09 0.05 -24.98
N GLY A 137 4.98 -0.91 -25.91
CA GLY A 137 5.76 -0.92 -27.14
C GLY A 137 5.53 0.31 -28.01
N LEU A 138 4.27 0.74 -28.17
CA LEU A 138 3.92 1.95 -28.93
C LEU A 138 4.46 3.22 -28.26
N LEU A 139 4.34 3.33 -26.93
CA LEU A 139 4.90 4.44 -26.16
C LEU A 139 6.44 4.46 -26.25
N ARG A 140 7.08 3.28 -26.21
CA ARG A 140 8.55 3.18 -26.35
C ARG A 140 9.03 3.56 -27.74
N LYS A 141 8.25 3.23 -28.78
CA LYS A 141 8.53 3.60 -30.18
C LYS A 141 8.32 5.11 -30.43
N THR A 142 7.44 5.77 -29.68
CA THR A 142 7.21 7.21 -29.78
C THR A 142 8.30 7.97 -29.01
N THR A 143 8.99 8.89 -29.68
CA THR A 143 10.33 9.37 -29.29
C THR A 143 10.42 10.06 -27.93
N ILE A 144 9.36 10.77 -27.51
CA ILE A 144 9.38 11.62 -26.30
C ILE A 144 9.31 10.80 -25.00
N TRP A 145 8.68 9.61 -25.04
CA TRP A 145 8.48 8.77 -23.86
C TRP A 145 9.60 7.76 -23.63
N SER A 146 10.52 7.63 -24.59
CA SER A 146 11.67 6.73 -24.51
C SER A 146 12.61 7.03 -23.33
N SER A 147 12.58 8.27 -22.81
CA SER A 147 13.36 8.73 -21.66
C SER A 147 12.79 8.28 -20.30
N ILE A 148 11.54 7.79 -20.28
CA ILE A 148 10.91 7.28 -19.07
C ILE A 148 11.47 5.88 -18.75
N PRO A 149 11.85 5.61 -17.48
CA PRO A 149 12.21 4.27 -17.03
C PRO A 149 11.10 3.24 -17.31
N ASP A 150 11.51 2.02 -17.66
CA ASP A 150 10.62 0.98 -18.18
C ASP A 150 9.42 0.67 -17.29
N ALA A 151 9.66 0.54 -15.98
CA ALA A 151 8.61 0.28 -14.99
C ALA A 151 7.52 1.37 -14.96
N GLU A 152 7.91 2.62 -15.18
CA GLU A 152 7.03 3.79 -15.11
C GLU A 152 6.31 4.00 -16.45
N LEU A 153 6.99 3.70 -17.56
CA LEU A 153 6.37 3.67 -18.89
C LEU A 153 5.32 2.56 -19.00
N ARG A 154 5.55 1.42 -18.33
CA ARG A 154 4.56 0.35 -18.19
C ARG A 154 3.33 0.81 -17.41
N GLY A 155 3.52 1.56 -16.33
CA GLY A 155 2.42 2.20 -15.59
C GLY A 155 1.64 3.19 -16.46
N LEU A 156 2.33 3.98 -17.29
CA LEU A 156 1.67 4.86 -18.27
C LEU A 156 0.85 4.07 -19.30
N ALA A 157 1.37 2.95 -19.78
CA ALA A 157 0.66 2.07 -20.70
C ALA A 157 -0.65 1.52 -20.10
N GLU A 158 -0.70 1.26 -18.79
CA GLU A 158 -1.91 0.78 -18.09
C GLU A 158 -3.05 1.79 -18.10
N VAL A 159 -2.74 3.09 -18.00
CA VAL A 159 -3.72 4.18 -17.97
C VAL A 159 -4.00 4.78 -19.35
N THR A 160 -3.23 4.39 -20.37
CA THR A 160 -3.39 4.86 -21.75
C THR A 160 -4.58 4.17 -22.44
N ARG A 161 -5.43 4.96 -23.11
CA ARG A 161 -6.55 4.43 -23.90
C ARG A 161 -6.25 4.52 -25.39
N LYS A 162 -6.63 3.47 -26.14
CA LYS A 162 -6.63 3.49 -27.60
C LYS A 162 -8.02 3.93 -28.09
N ALA A 163 -8.09 4.78 -29.11
CA ALA A 163 -9.33 5.22 -29.73
C ALA A 163 -9.20 5.21 -31.25
N SER A 164 -10.21 4.65 -31.94
CA SER A 164 -10.36 4.71 -33.40
C SER A 164 -11.22 5.91 -33.77
N ILE A 165 -10.76 6.71 -34.72
CA ILE A 165 -11.38 7.96 -35.16
C ILE A 165 -11.70 7.85 -36.64
N SER A 166 -12.93 8.19 -37.02
CA SER A 166 -13.35 8.10 -38.43
C SER A 166 -12.89 9.32 -39.23
N SER A 167 -12.68 9.15 -40.53
CA SER A 167 -12.39 10.27 -41.42
C SER A 167 -13.44 11.39 -41.30
N GLY A 168 -12.99 12.64 -41.12
CA GLY A 168 -13.83 13.83 -40.94
C GLY A 168 -14.29 14.09 -39.52
N GLU A 169 -14.01 13.20 -38.56
CA GLU A 169 -14.37 13.37 -37.16
C GLU A 169 -13.50 14.44 -36.48
N LYS A 170 -14.15 15.34 -35.71
CA LYS A 170 -13.47 16.37 -34.92
C LYS A 170 -13.14 15.82 -33.54
N VAL A 171 -11.84 15.65 -33.27
CA VAL A 171 -11.33 15.15 -31.98
C VAL A 171 -11.28 16.27 -30.96
N LEU A 172 -10.80 17.45 -31.37
CA LEU A 172 -10.76 18.65 -30.54
C LEU A 172 -11.58 19.76 -31.17
N VAL A 173 -12.24 20.56 -30.35
CA VAL A 173 -12.99 21.75 -30.78
C VAL A 173 -12.40 22.97 -30.06
N GLU A 174 -12.04 23.99 -30.83
CA GLU A 174 -11.50 25.25 -30.31
C GLU A 174 -12.43 25.86 -29.25
N GLY A 175 -11.84 26.28 -28.11
CA GLY A 175 -12.57 26.86 -26.99
C GLY A 175 -13.16 25.85 -25.99
N SER A 176 -13.15 24.55 -26.29
CA SER A 176 -13.58 23.52 -25.33
C SER A 176 -12.51 23.20 -24.28
N ILE A 177 -12.90 22.55 -23.19
CA ILE A 177 -12.02 22.31 -22.02
C ILE A 177 -10.91 21.30 -22.39
N SER A 178 -9.65 21.63 -22.08
CA SER A 178 -8.51 20.73 -22.28
C SER A 178 -8.32 19.79 -21.09
N ASN A 179 -8.44 18.48 -21.35
CA ASN A 179 -8.34 17.44 -20.31
C ASN A 179 -7.57 16.19 -20.74
N GLN A 180 -7.13 16.10 -22.00
CA GLN A 180 -6.48 14.90 -22.54
C GLN A 180 -5.37 15.26 -23.53
N LEU A 181 -4.32 14.46 -23.52
CA LEU A 181 -3.26 14.46 -24.52
C LEU A 181 -3.56 13.34 -25.51
N TYR A 182 -3.43 13.64 -26.80
CA TYR A 182 -3.65 12.68 -27.88
C TYR A 182 -2.34 12.47 -28.63
N MET A 183 -1.97 11.20 -28.84
CA MET A 183 -0.81 10.81 -29.62
C MET A 183 -1.28 9.99 -30.80
N ILE A 184 -0.77 10.29 -31.99
CA ILE A 184 -1.20 9.67 -33.23
C ILE A 184 -0.42 8.37 -33.40
N SER A 185 -1.11 7.24 -33.25
CA SER A 185 -0.56 5.92 -33.55
C SER A 185 -0.54 5.70 -35.06
N SER A 186 -1.64 6.02 -35.75
CA SER A 186 -1.78 5.93 -37.20
C SER A 186 -2.78 6.96 -37.74
N GLY A 187 -2.65 7.32 -39.01
CA GLY A 187 -3.51 8.28 -39.69
C GLY A 187 -2.98 9.72 -39.71
N ARG A 188 -3.81 10.66 -40.18
CA ARG A 188 -3.48 12.08 -40.35
C ARG A 188 -4.57 12.99 -39.83
N PHE A 189 -4.14 14.08 -39.18
CA PHE A 189 -5.04 15.06 -38.56
C PHE A 189 -4.73 16.48 -39.03
N GLN A 190 -5.76 17.26 -39.29
CA GLN A 190 -5.66 18.68 -39.62
C GLN A 190 -5.98 19.53 -38.38
N VAL A 191 -5.08 20.47 -38.07
CA VAL A 191 -5.27 21.46 -36.99
C VAL A 191 -5.69 22.79 -37.61
N GLU A 192 -6.81 23.33 -37.14
CA GLU A 192 -7.37 24.61 -37.54
C GLU A 192 -7.50 25.55 -36.34
N ARG A 193 -7.31 26.85 -36.54
CA ARG A 193 -7.47 27.88 -35.52
C ARG A 193 -8.11 29.10 -36.14
N ASN A 194 -9.15 29.65 -35.52
CA ASN A 194 -9.94 30.74 -36.10
C ASN A 194 -10.37 30.46 -37.55
N GLY A 195 -10.72 29.20 -37.85
CA GLY A 195 -11.12 28.75 -39.19
C GLY A 195 -9.99 28.70 -40.25
N ARG A 196 -8.73 28.88 -39.86
CA ARG A 196 -7.57 28.76 -40.76
C ARG A 196 -6.76 27.51 -40.45
N LYS A 197 -6.37 26.77 -41.48
CA LYS A 197 -5.46 25.61 -41.37
C LYS A 197 -4.08 26.06 -40.90
N ILE A 198 -3.58 25.43 -39.84
CA ILE A 198 -2.27 25.70 -39.26
C ILE A 198 -1.25 24.64 -39.68
N ILE A 199 -1.56 23.37 -39.43
CA ILE A 199 -0.64 22.24 -39.68
C ILE A 199 -1.42 20.94 -39.90
N THR A 200 -0.77 19.97 -40.56
CA THR A 200 -1.23 18.58 -40.61
C THR A 200 -0.26 17.72 -39.80
N LEU A 201 -0.80 16.93 -38.87
CA LEU A 201 -0.05 16.03 -37.98
C LEU A 201 -0.21 14.58 -38.46
N GLY A 202 0.82 13.76 -38.28
CA GLY A 202 0.83 12.35 -38.70
C GLY A 202 1.25 11.39 -37.58
N SER A 203 1.45 10.12 -37.92
CA SER A 203 1.93 9.10 -36.98
C SER A 203 3.21 9.54 -36.25
N GLY A 204 3.21 9.40 -34.92
CA GLY A 204 4.28 9.84 -34.03
C GLY A 204 4.11 11.26 -33.48
N ASP A 205 3.27 12.10 -34.08
CA ASP A 205 2.93 13.41 -33.52
C ASP A 205 1.92 13.29 -32.37
N CYS A 206 1.88 14.29 -31.48
CA CYS A 206 0.80 14.48 -30.51
C CYS A 206 0.06 15.82 -30.71
N PHE A 207 -1.11 15.97 -30.09
CA PHE A 207 -1.85 17.24 -30.00
C PHE A 207 -2.59 17.38 -28.67
N GLY A 208 -2.88 18.63 -28.27
CA GLY A 208 -3.48 19.00 -26.98
C GLY A 208 -2.46 19.35 -25.88
N GLU A 209 -1.17 19.11 -26.12
CA GLU A 209 -0.06 19.31 -25.19
C GLU A 209 0.05 20.75 -24.68
N VAL A 210 -0.16 21.72 -25.57
CA VAL A 210 -0.01 23.14 -25.26
C VAL A 210 -1.09 23.61 -24.28
N ASP A 211 -2.32 23.19 -24.53
CA ASP A 211 -3.49 23.64 -23.77
C ASP A 211 -3.49 23.01 -22.38
N LEU A 212 -2.99 21.77 -22.27
CA LEU A 212 -2.73 21.11 -21.00
C LEU A 212 -1.64 21.82 -20.20
N LEU A 213 -0.49 22.13 -20.81
CA LEU A 213 0.63 22.81 -20.13
C LEU A 213 0.26 24.22 -19.64
N LEU A 214 -0.51 24.96 -20.43
CA LEU A 214 -0.95 26.31 -20.09
C LEU A 214 -2.21 26.33 -19.22
N ASN A 215 -2.81 25.17 -18.93
CA ASN A 215 -4.09 25.04 -18.24
C ASN A 215 -5.23 25.89 -18.87
N GLY A 216 -5.25 26.00 -20.19
CA GLY A 216 -6.23 26.77 -20.96
C GLY A 216 -7.18 25.90 -21.79
N PRO A 217 -8.24 26.46 -22.40
CA PRO A 217 -9.09 25.72 -23.34
C PRO A 217 -8.32 25.31 -24.60
N TYR A 218 -8.83 24.34 -25.36
CA TYR A 218 -8.20 23.92 -26.61
C TYR A 218 -8.07 25.11 -27.57
N SER A 219 -6.85 25.33 -28.03
CA SER A 219 -6.48 26.49 -28.81
C SER A 219 -6.77 26.37 -30.31
N GLY A 220 -7.25 25.20 -30.75
CA GLY A 220 -7.60 24.93 -32.14
C GLY A 220 -8.49 23.69 -32.25
N THR A 221 -9.14 23.56 -33.39
CA THR A 221 -9.94 22.39 -33.77
C THR A 221 -9.05 21.37 -34.46
N VAL A 222 -9.15 20.10 -34.09
CA VAL A 222 -8.37 19.01 -34.70
C VAL A 222 -9.34 18.01 -35.34
N THR A 223 -9.19 17.78 -36.64
CA THR A 223 -10.08 16.92 -37.44
C THR A 223 -9.28 15.80 -38.11
N ALA A 224 -9.78 14.56 -38.07
CA ALA A 224 -9.20 13.45 -38.80
C ALA A 224 -9.39 13.62 -40.31
N LEU A 225 -8.33 13.41 -41.09
CA LEU A 225 -8.37 13.44 -42.56
C LEU A 225 -8.63 12.07 -43.19
N GLU A 226 -8.43 11.02 -42.41
CA GLU A 226 -8.57 9.61 -42.78
C GLU A 226 -8.89 8.80 -41.51
N ASP A 227 -9.31 7.54 -41.67
CA ASP A 227 -9.52 6.66 -40.52
C ASP A 227 -8.19 6.48 -39.77
N SER A 228 -8.23 6.80 -38.47
CA SER A 228 -7.02 7.04 -37.67
C SER A 228 -7.11 6.37 -36.29
N GLU A 229 -5.95 6.16 -35.65
CA GLU A 229 -5.88 5.64 -34.29
C GLU A 229 -5.08 6.56 -33.38
N LEU A 230 -5.65 6.82 -32.19
CA LEU A 230 -5.06 7.66 -31.16
C LEU A 230 -4.74 6.86 -29.90
N LEU A 231 -3.67 7.24 -29.22
CA LEU A 231 -3.37 6.91 -27.84
C LEU A 231 -3.66 8.14 -26.97
N ILE A 232 -4.44 7.95 -25.92
CA ILE A 232 -4.99 9.04 -25.10
C ILE A 232 -4.50 8.88 -23.67
N ILE A 233 -3.91 9.96 -23.14
CA ILE A 233 -3.49 10.10 -21.74
C ILE A 233 -4.30 11.26 -21.12
N GLY A 234 -4.72 11.13 -19.87
CA GLY A 234 -5.42 12.20 -19.15
C GLY A 234 -4.50 13.34 -18.73
N LYS A 235 -5.10 14.48 -18.39
CA LYS A 235 -4.39 15.68 -17.96
C LYS A 235 -3.52 15.42 -16.74
N GLU A 236 -4.04 14.67 -15.77
CA GLU A 236 -3.38 14.39 -14.50
C GLU A 236 -2.13 13.53 -14.71
N GLU A 237 -2.25 12.47 -15.50
CA GLU A 237 -1.13 11.57 -15.83
C GLU A 237 -0.04 12.33 -16.60
N PHE A 238 -0.45 13.18 -17.55
CA PHE A 238 0.47 14.03 -18.31
C PHE A 238 1.26 14.98 -17.39
N HIS A 239 0.58 15.71 -16.49
CA HIS A 239 1.25 16.62 -15.55
C HIS A 239 2.15 15.87 -14.58
N TYR A 240 1.74 14.69 -14.10
CA TYR A 240 2.57 13.87 -13.24
C TYR A 240 3.89 13.51 -13.92
N ILE A 241 3.85 13.04 -15.17
CA ILE A 241 5.05 12.69 -15.93
C ILE A 241 5.96 13.90 -16.10
N LEU A 242 5.42 15.05 -16.47
CA LEU A 242 6.22 16.26 -16.65
C LEU A 242 6.92 16.70 -15.35
N GLN A 243 6.29 16.50 -14.19
CA GLN A 243 6.89 16.82 -12.90
C GLN A 243 7.98 15.83 -12.47
N GLN A 244 7.81 14.54 -12.77
CA GLN A 244 8.76 13.50 -12.35
C GLN A 244 9.95 13.37 -13.31
N TYR A 245 9.76 13.62 -14.61
CA TYR A 245 10.78 13.40 -15.64
C TYR A 245 11.15 14.70 -16.34
N GLU A 246 12.17 15.38 -15.81
CA GLU A 246 12.66 16.65 -16.36
C GLU A 246 13.05 16.54 -17.85
N GLN A 247 13.55 15.37 -18.29
CA GLN A 247 13.89 15.12 -19.69
C GLN A 247 12.67 15.14 -20.61
N VAL A 248 11.58 14.50 -20.19
CA VAL A 248 10.29 14.52 -20.92
C VAL A 248 9.74 15.94 -20.95
N HIS A 249 9.77 16.64 -19.81
CA HIS A 249 9.35 18.04 -19.74
C HIS A 249 10.14 18.93 -20.71
N ARG A 250 11.47 18.80 -20.72
CA ARG A 250 12.33 19.55 -21.64
C ARG A 250 11.99 19.27 -23.11
N GLN A 251 11.80 18.00 -23.47
CA GLN A 251 11.43 17.61 -24.83
C GLN A 251 10.07 18.15 -25.25
N PHE A 252 9.08 18.17 -24.35
CA PHE A 252 7.79 18.81 -24.61
C PHE A 252 7.91 20.32 -24.80
N ILE A 253 8.69 21.01 -23.96
CA ILE A 253 8.93 22.45 -24.10
C ILE A 253 9.65 22.76 -25.42
N GLU A 254 10.65 21.96 -25.81
CA GLU A 254 11.33 22.09 -27.10
C GLU A 254 10.38 21.88 -28.28
N LEU A 255 9.58 20.82 -28.23
CA LEU A 255 8.55 20.53 -29.25
C LEU A 255 7.55 21.67 -29.38
N ILE A 256 7.12 22.26 -28.26
CA ILE A 256 6.15 23.36 -28.28
C ILE A 256 6.80 24.65 -28.78
N CYS A 257 8.05 24.94 -28.40
CA CYS A 257 8.78 26.09 -28.94
C CYS A 257 8.98 25.97 -30.45
N LEU A 258 9.20 24.75 -30.97
CA LEU A 258 9.29 24.48 -32.40
C LEU A 258 7.95 24.68 -33.11
N ARG A 259 6.85 24.21 -32.51
CA ARG A 259 5.50 24.29 -33.10
C ARG A 259 4.83 25.66 -32.95
N ARG A 260 5.14 26.38 -31.87
CA ARG A 260 4.59 27.70 -31.50
C ARG A 260 5.69 28.61 -30.94
N PRO A 261 6.51 29.21 -31.82
CA PRO A 261 7.60 30.09 -31.43
C PRO A 261 7.15 31.26 -30.56
N GLU A 262 5.92 31.77 -30.74
CA GLU A 262 5.36 32.86 -29.95
C GLU A 262 5.17 32.50 -28.46
N LEU A 263 5.03 31.22 -28.13
CA LEU A 263 4.91 30.75 -26.74
C LEU A 263 6.25 30.55 -26.06
N ALA A 264 7.37 30.62 -26.79
CA ALA A 264 8.70 30.40 -26.25
C ALA A 264 9.04 31.39 -25.13
N ALA A 265 8.49 32.61 -25.16
CA ALA A 265 8.69 33.61 -24.10
C ALA A 265 7.98 33.27 -22.79
N LEU A 266 6.82 32.60 -22.87
CA LEU A 266 6.02 32.16 -21.71
C LEU A 266 6.54 30.85 -21.12
N LEU A 267 7.24 30.05 -21.93
CA LEU A 267 7.73 28.71 -21.59
C LEU A 267 9.23 28.67 -21.27
N LYS A 268 9.91 29.84 -21.17
CA LYS A 268 11.34 29.87 -20.81
C LYS A 268 11.53 29.20 -19.45
N PRO A 269 12.49 28.27 -19.32
CA PRO A 269 12.82 27.71 -18.02
C PRO A 269 13.37 28.84 -17.15
N GLU A 270 12.70 29.14 -16.02
CA GLU A 270 13.44 29.74 -14.92
C GLU A 270 14.62 28.81 -14.62
N GLN A 271 15.84 29.39 -14.59
CA GLN A 271 17.01 28.65 -14.15
C GLN A 271 16.68 27.96 -12.82
N PRO A 272 17.12 26.70 -12.60
CA PRO A 272 16.92 26.07 -11.32
C PRO A 272 17.60 26.96 -10.28
N ALA A 273 16.82 27.70 -9.52
CA ALA A 273 17.32 28.38 -8.35
C ALA A 273 18.01 27.29 -7.54
N LYS A 274 19.33 27.43 -7.34
CA LYS A 274 20.06 26.68 -6.31
C LYS A 274 19.20 26.76 -5.07
N GLN A 275 18.52 25.68 -4.72
CA GLN A 275 17.68 25.67 -3.53
C GLN A 275 18.60 26.02 -2.36
N PRO A 276 18.41 27.17 -1.69
CA PRO A 276 19.09 27.39 -0.43
C PRO A 276 18.52 26.34 0.51
N ALA A 277 19.39 25.57 1.15
CA ALA A 277 19.08 24.52 2.12
C ALA A 277 18.33 25.01 3.39
N LYS A 278 17.61 26.13 3.32
CA LYS A 278 16.93 26.80 4.43
C LYS A 278 15.42 26.99 4.25
N GLN A 279 14.81 26.61 3.12
CA GLN A 279 13.35 26.71 2.93
C GLN A 279 12.57 25.40 3.14
N GLN A 280 13.22 24.30 3.53
CA GLN A 280 12.52 23.09 4.02
C GLN A 280 11.91 23.25 5.42
N HIS A 281 12.12 24.38 6.10
CA HIS A 281 11.64 24.60 7.46
C HIS A 281 10.56 25.69 7.63
N ALA A 282 10.22 26.47 6.60
CA ALA A 282 9.23 27.55 6.72
C ALA A 282 7.80 27.18 6.27
N ALA A 283 7.62 26.20 5.36
CA ALA A 283 6.30 25.67 5.02
C ALA A 283 5.71 24.72 6.11
N LYS A 284 6.37 24.64 7.27
CA LYS A 284 5.99 23.76 8.40
C LYS A 284 5.09 24.43 9.44
N ALA A 285 4.71 25.69 9.27
CA ALA A 285 4.08 26.47 10.35
C ALA A 285 2.63 26.95 10.13
N GLU A 286 2.03 26.93 8.93
CA GLU A 286 0.67 27.43 8.77
C GLU A 286 -0.31 26.43 8.15
N LYS A 287 -1.46 26.30 8.86
CA LYS A 287 -2.57 25.34 8.73
C LYS A 287 -2.28 23.91 9.16
N ARG A 288 -2.08 23.79 10.47
CA ARG A 288 -2.33 22.59 11.29
C ARG A 288 -3.80 22.18 11.17
N ASN A 289 -4.17 21.45 10.13
CA ASN A 289 -5.51 20.88 10.00
C ASN A 289 -5.64 19.66 10.94
N ASN A 290 -6.56 19.77 11.88
CA ASN A 290 -6.97 18.67 12.77
C ASN A 290 -7.66 17.58 11.95
N TYR A 291 -6.97 16.46 11.73
CA TYR A 291 -7.54 15.25 11.15
C TYR A 291 -8.57 14.65 12.13
N LYS A 292 -9.84 14.59 11.75
CA LYS A 292 -10.87 13.87 12.53
C LYS A 292 -10.75 12.37 12.24
N LEU A 293 -10.16 11.62 13.17
CA LEU A 293 -10.21 10.15 13.18
C LEU A 293 -11.67 9.69 13.26
N GLY A 294 -12.04 8.66 12.48
CA GLY A 294 -13.41 8.15 12.39
C GLY A 294 -14.10 7.98 13.76
N ASP A 295 -15.33 8.51 13.86
CA ASP A 295 -16.06 8.79 15.11
C ASP A 295 -16.45 7.53 15.93
N ASN A 296 -16.14 6.31 15.47
CA ASN A 296 -16.51 5.07 16.14
C ASN A 296 -15.86 4.90 17.53
N TRP A 297 -14.63 5.40 17.73
CA TRP A 297 -13.98 5.32 19.04
C TRP A 297 -14.66 6.26 20.04
N ILE A 298 -15.17 7.42 19.59
CA ILE A 298 -15.95 8.34 20.43
C ILE A 298 -17.24 7.66 20.86
N THR A 299 -17.92 6.96 19.93
CA THR A 299 -19.10 6.17 20.27
C THR A 299 -18.78 5.09 21.32
N ILE A 300 -17.66 4.38 21.18
CA ILE A 300 -17.23 3.37 22.17
C ILE A 300 -16.92 4.02 23.53
N VAL A 301 -16.26 5.18 23.55
CA VAL A 301 -16.00 5.94 24.78
C VAL A 301 -17.31 6.38 25.43
N LEU A 302 -18.27 6.90 24.66
CA LEU A 302 -19.56 7.32 25.18
C LEU A 302 -20.40 6.14 25.69
N VAL A 303 -20.41 5.02 24.98
CA VAL A 303 -21.19 3.83 25.36
C VAL A 303 -20.55 3.10 26.53
N LEU A 304 -19.28 2.71 26.44
CA LEU A 304 -18.59 1.99 27.53
C LEU A 304 -18.31 2.90 28.71
N GLY A 305 -17.92 4.15 28.48
CA GLY A 305 -17.73 5.14 29.53
C GLY A 305 -19.04 5.53 30.21
N GLY A 306 -20.12 5.74 29.43
CA GLY A 306 -21.46 5.98 29.98
C GLY A 306 -21.97 4.79 30.79
N LEU A 307 -21.79 3.56 30.29
CA LEU A 307 -22.09 2.34 31.02
C LEU A 307 -21.25 2.21 32.30
N PHE A 308 -19.96 2.56 32.23
CA PHE A 308 -19.08 2.53 33.40
C PHE A 308 -19.50 3.56 34.45
N ILE A 309 -19.87 4.79 34.05
CA ILE A 309 -20.42 5.82 34.95
C ILE A 309 -21.71 5.32 35.60
N LEU A 310 -22.64 4.76 34.81
CA LEU A 310 -23.90 4.22 35.33
C LEU A 310 -23.64 3.11 36.35
N LEU A 311 -22.77 2.15 36.02
CA LEU A 311 -22.40 1.06 36.93
C LEU A 311 -21.65 1.56 38.17
N THR A 312 -20.84 2.61 38.05
CA THR A 312 -20.17 3.30 39.18
C THR A 312 -21.24 3.86 40.13
N ILE A 313 -22.21 4.62 39.62
CA ILE A 313 -23.28 5.21 40.43
C ILE A 313 -24.14 4.12 41.09
N LEU A 314 -24.59 3.14 40.31
CA LEU A 314 -25.45 2.06 40.80
C LEU A 314 -24.72 1.14 41.80
N SER A 315 -23.44 0.86 41.59
CA SER A 315 -22.65 0.03 42.51
C SER A 315 -22.42 0.73 43.86
N VAL A 316 -22.20 2.05 43.86
CA VAL A 316 -22.07 2.84 45.11
C VAL A 316 -23.42 2.96 45.82
N TRP A 317 -24.52 3.18 45.07
CA TRP A 317 -25.84 3.41 45.64
C TRP A 317 -26.50 2.11 46.16
N LEU A 318 -26.53 1.06 45.33
CA LEU A 318 -27.20 -0.21 45.66
C LEU A 318 -26.30 -1.18 46.42
N LYS A 319 -24.97 -1.02 46.36
CA LYS A 319 -23.97 -1.92 46.96
C LYS A 319 -24.17 -3.40 46.60
N HIS A 320 -24.78 -3.66 45.44
CA HIS A 320 -25.09 -5.02 45.01
C HIS A 320 -23.83 -5.69 44.40
N PRO A 321 -23.48 -6.93 44.82
CA PRO A 321 -22.23 -7.57 44.41
C PRO A 321 -22.11 -7.76 42.89
N VAL A 322 -23.23 -8.05 42.21
CA VAL A 322 -23.24 -8.18 40.74
C VAL A 322 -22.94 -6.86 40.04
N LEU A 323 -23.41 -5.72 40.58
CA LEU A 323 -23.15 -4.40 39.99
C LEU A 323 -21.70 -3.97 40.22
N ILE A 324 -21.13 -4.30 41.38
CA ILE A 324 -19.70 -4.09 41.68
C ILE A 324 -18.84 -4.93 40.73
N ALA A 325 -19.17 -6.22 40.54
CA ALA A 325 -18.48 -7.08 39.59
C ALA A 325 -18.61 -6.57 38.14
N ALA A 326 -19.80 -6.13 37.73
CA ALA A 326 -20.00 -5.55 36.41
C ALA A 326 -19.17 -4.27 36.22
N ALA A 327 -19.12 -3.38 37.22
CA ALA A 327 -18.30 -2.18 37.19
C ALA A 327 -16.81 -2.51 37.09
N LEU A 328 -16.35 -3.57 37.76
CA LEU A 328 -14.97 -4.06 37.68
C LEU A 328 -14.58 -4.45 36.24
N PHE A 329 -15.38 -5.30 35.60
CA PHE A 329 -15.10 -5.76 34.24
C PHE A 329 -15.23 -4.64 33.20
N ILE A 330 -16.29 -3.84 33.27
CA ILE A 330 -16.51 -2.75 32.31
C ILE A 330 -15.43 -1.66 32.50
N GLY A 331 -15.08 -1.31 33.73
CA GLY A 331 -14.02 -0.34 34.03
C GLY A 331 -12.65 -0.78 33.53
N GLY A 332 -12.34 -2.08 33.66
CA GLY A 332 -11.11 -2.65 33.13
C GLY A 332 -11.04 -2.72 31.60
N LEU A 333 -12.18 -2.78 30.91
CA LEU A 333 -12.25 -2.89 29.45
C LEU A 333 -12.45 -1.55 28.73
N ALA A 334 -13.11 -0.57 29.35
CA ALA A 334 -13.53 0.67 28.68
C ALA A 334 -12.35 1.42 28.04
N GLY A 335 -11.30 1.70 28.80
CA GLY A 335 -10.08 2.36 28.31
C GLY A 335 -9.36 1.55 27.21
N PRO A 336 -9.00 0.28 27.48
CA PRO A 336 -8.32 -0.57 26.50
C PRO A 336 -9.07 -0.73 25.17
N VAL A 337 -10.38 -0.98 25.20
CA VAL A 337 -11.19 -1.17 23.98
C VAL A 337 -11.31 0.14 23.21
N ALA A 338 -11.54 1.27 23.91
CA ALA A 338 -11.58 2.58 23.27
C ALA A 338 -10.26 2.92 22.58
N TYR A 339 -9.12 2.65 23.24
CA TYR A 339 -7.80 2.91 22.66
C TYR A 339 -7.51 2.06 21.42
N VAL A 340 -7.82 0.76 21.46
CA VAL A 340 -7.65 -0.11 20.29
C VAL A 340 -8.50 0.40 19.12
N SER A 341 -9.73 0.84 19.39
CA SER A 341 -10.58 1.46 18.37
C SER A 341 -9.99 2.76 17.83
N PHE A 342 -9.37 3.59 18.68
CA PHE A 342 -8.69 4.82 18.27
C PHE A 342 -7.53 4.53 17.32
N VAL A 343 -6.62 3.61 17.69
CA VAL A 343 -5.47 3.24 16.83
C VAL A 343 -5.94 2.57 15.53
N ARG A 344 -6.97 1.71 15.61
CA ARG A 344 -7.60 1.10 14.41
C ARG A 344 -8.25 2.15 13.50
N GLY A 345 -8.79 3.23 14.05
CA GLY A 345 -9.37 4.34 13.30
C GLY A 345 -8.35 5.11 12.46
N ALA A 346 -7.06 5.03 12.79
CA ALA A 346 -5.98 5.58 11.97
C ALA A 346 -5.58 4.67 10.78
N GLN A 347 -6.05 3.42 10.74
CA GLN A 347 -5.72 2.45 9.70
C GLN A 347 -6.73 2.48 8.55
N LEU A 348 -6.25 2.72 7.34
CA LEU A 348 -7.07 2.73 6.12
C LEU A 348 -7.28 1.31 5.60
N LEU A 349 -6.22 0.50 5.56
CA LEU A 349 -6.23 -0.88 5.04
C LEU A 349 -6.25 -1.91 6.16
N GLY A 350 -7.42 -2.18 6.72
CA GLY A 350 -7.52 -2.99 7.93
C GLY A 350 -7.92 -4.45 7.75
N TYR A 351 -8.08 -5.13 8.88
CA TYR A 351 -8.73 -6.43 8.98
C TYR A 351 -10.12 -6.28 9.60
N ARG A 352 -10.95 -7.33 9.49
CA ARG A 352 -12.24 -7.40 10.19
C ARG A 352 -12.06 -7.19 11.69
N GLY A 353 -12.98 -6.45 12.32
CA GLY A 353 -12.96 -6.18 13.76
C GLY A 353 -12.90 -7.44 14.63
N SER A 354 -13.53 -8.55 14.19
CA SER A 354 -13.47 -9.85 14.87
C SER A 354 -12.05 -10.41 15.01
N ARG A 355 -11.18 -10.16 14.03
CA ARG A 355 -9.77 -10.57 14.13
C ARG A 355 -9.03 -9.75 15.17
N LEU A 356 -9.29 -8.44 15.23
CA LEU A 356 -8.67 -7.58 16.22
C LEU A 356 -9.14 -7.94 17.64
N ALA A 357 -10.43 -8.25 17.80
CA ALA A 357 -10.98 -8.77 19.04
C ALA A 357 -10.34 -10.11 19.45
N LEU A 358 -10.11 -11.02 18.49
CA LEU A 358 -9.40 -12.27 18.76
C LEU A 358 -7.97 -12.02 19.29
N VAL A 359 -7.21 -11.12 18.65
CA VAL A 359 -5.85 -10.77 19.11
C VAL A 359 -5.88 -10.19 20.52
N PHE A 360 -6.82 -9.29 20.80
CA PHE A 360 -7.03 -8.70 22.12
C PHE A 360 -7.32 -9.79 23.17
N VAL A 361 -8.27 -10.68 22.90
CA VAL A 361 -8.67 -11.76 23.83
C VAL A 361 -7.55 -12.78 24.03
N VAL A 362 -6.84 -13.17 22.97
CA VAL A 362 -5.70 -14.09 23.09
C VAL A 362 -4.62 -13.47 23.96
N SER A 363 -4.30 -12.19 23.76
CA SER A 363 -3.33 -11.49 24.62
C SER A 363 -3.78 -11.46 26.09
N ALA A 364 -5.04 -11.09 26.35
CA ALA A 364 -5.63 -11.10 27.68
C ALA A 364 -5.49 -12.48 28.37
N LEU A 365 -5.81 -13.56 27.65
CA LEU A 365 -5.83 -14.91 28.22
C LEU A 365 -4.46 -15.59 28.29
N THR A 366 -3.46 -15.10 27.56
CA THR A 366 -2.15 -15.75 27.47
C THR A 366 -1.02 -14.86 27.99
N ALA A 367 -0.88 -13.65 27.46
CA ALA A 367 0.24 -12.78 27.80
C ALA A 367 0.22 -12.34 29.27
N ALA A 368 -0.94 -11.93 29.78
CA ALA A 368 -1.05 -11.49 31.17
C ALA A 368 -0.77 -12.62 32.17
N PRO A 369 -1.38 -13.82 32.07
CA PRO A 369 -1.05 -14.93 32.97
C PRO A 369 0.41 -15.39 32.87
N VAL A 370 0.98 -15.46 31.66
CA VAL A 370 2.37 -15.87 31.48
C VAL A 370 3.34 -14.87 32.10
N ALA A 371 3.11 -13.56 31.91
CA ALA A 371 3.93 -12.53 32.54
C ALA A 371 3.88 -12.62 34.08
N LEU A 372 2.68 -12.74 34.67
CA LEU A 372 2.51 -12.89 36.12
C LEU A 372 3.25 -14.12 36.69
N ILE A 373 3.21 -15.26 35.98
CA ILE A 373 3.94 -16.47 36.39
C ILE A 373 5.44 -16.24 36.31
N LEU A 374 5.93 -15.64 35.22
CA LEU A 374 7.35 -15.37 35.02
C LEU A 374 7.89 -14.36 36.03
N GLU A 375 7.14 -13.30 36.32
CA GLU A 375 7.47 -12.32 37.35
C GLU A 375 7.58 -12.99 38.72
N ARG A 376 6.56 -13.78 39.10
CA ARG A 376 6.57 -14.50 40.38
C ARG A 376 7.73 -15.49 40.48
N TRP A 377 8.02 -16.22 39.41
CA TRP A 377 9.10 -17.19 39.38
C TRP A 377 10.48 -16.52 39.41
N LEU A 378 10.69 -15.45 38.65
CA LEU A 378 11.99 -14.78 38.59
C LEU A 378 12.29 -14.01 39.87
N LEU A 379 11.29 -13.30 40.42
CA LEU A 379 11.46 -12.45 41.61
C LEU A 379 11.44 -13.25 42.92
N PHE A 380 10.66 -14.33 43.01
CA PHE A 380 10.49 -15.12 44.26
C PHE A 380 11.05 -16.55 44.19
N GLY A 381 11.41 -17.06 43.01
CA GLY A 381 11.88 -18.45 42.80
C GLY A 381 13.37 -18.72 43.00
N GLY A 382 14.12 -17.79 43.63
CA GLY A 382 15.48 -18.06 44.12
C GLY A 382 16.66 -17.78 43.18
N PHE A 383 16.44 -17.41 41.91
CA PHE A 383 17.54 -16.99 41.01
C PHE A 383 17.87 -15.48 41.14
N ALA A 384 16.87 -14.64 41.41
CA ALA A 384 17.06 -13.19 41.56
C ALA A 384 16.88 -12.68 43.01
N GLY A 385 16.35 -13.48 43.95
CA GLY A 385 16.10 -13.03 45.33
C GLY A 385 17.34 -12.53 46.09
N SER A 386 18.54 -13.00 45.72
CA SER A 386 19.82 -12.57 46.29
C SER A 386 20.62 -11.59 45.41
N SER A 387 20.21 -11.40 44.15
CA SER A 387 20.93 -10.63 43.12
C SER A 387 20.21 -9.34 42.72
N ALA A 388 18.87 -9.34 42.64
CA ALA A 388 18.06 -8.16 42.35
C ALA A 388 18.08 -7.15 43.51
N SER A 389 18.16 -7.63 44.75
CA SER A 389 18.36 -6.80 45.94
C SER A 389 19.71 -6.08 45.99
N ARG A 390 20.67 -6.41 45.11
CA ARG A 390 21.97 -5.75 44.98
C ARG A 390 22.08 -4.74 43.82
N LEU A 391 21.10 -4.69 42.92
CA LEU A 391 21.18 -3.90 41.68
C LEU A 391 20.53 -2.50 41.75
N GLY A 392 20.14 -2.05 42.94
CA GLY A 392 19.52 -0.73 43.15
C GLY A 392 18.03 -0.72 42.82
N SER A 393 17.34 0.34 43.25
CA SER A 393 15.89 0.53 43.17
C SER A 393 15.30 0.51 41.74
N PHE A 394 16.14 0.66 40.72
CA PHE A 394 15.71 0.73 39.32
C PHE A 394 15.79 -0.61 38.57
N ALA A 395 16.35 -1.66 39.18
CA ALA A 395 16.53 -2.96 38.54
C ALA A 395 15.22 -3.76 38.40
N GLU A 396 14.35 -3.69 39.41
CA GLU A 396 13.07 -4.41 39.42
C GLU A 396 12.10 -3.91 38.34
N PRO A 397 11.86 -2.60 38.16
CA PRO A 397 11.02 -2.09 37.08
C PRO A 397 11.50 -2.52 35.68
N ILE A 398 12.82 -2.52 35.44
CA ILE A 398 13.39 -2.94 34.14
C ILE A 398 13.10 -4.42 33.87
N VAL A 399 13.26 -5.28 34.87
CA VAL A 399 13.04 -6.72 34.72
C VAL A 399 11.56 -7.01 34.42
N ILE A 400 10.65 -6.38 35.15
CA ILE A 400 9.20 -6.51 34.92
C ILE A 400 8.87 -6.06 33.50
N SER A 401 9.32 -4.86 33.11
CA SER A 401 9.04 -4.32 31.77
C SER A 401 9.64 -5.18 30.65
N LEU A 402 10.80 -5.79 30.86
CA LEU A 402 11.40 -6.72 29.90
C LEU A 402 10.52 -7.97 29.73
N ILE A 403 10.12 -8.60 30.84
CA ILE A 403 9.27 -9.81 30.81
C ILE A 403 7.97 -9.51 30.08
N GLU A 404 7.27 -8.47 30.51
CA GLU A 404 5.97 -8.12 29.98
C GLU A 404 6.01 -7.79 28.47
N GLU A 405 6.93 -6.93 28.04
CA GLU A 405 7.01 -6.55 26.62
C GLU A 405 7.47 -7.73 25.75
N CYS A 406 8.36 -8.60 26.24
CA CYS A 406 8.75 -9.81 25.52
C CYS A 406 7.60 -10.79 25.34
N VAL A 407 6.80 -11.04 26.39
CA VAL A 407 5.64 -11.94 26.33
C VAL A 407 4.57 -11.39 25.37
N LYS A 408 4.28 -10.09 25.43
CA LYS A 408 3.36 -9.42 24.49
C LYS A 408 3.88 -9.55 23.04
N LEU A 409 5.15 -9.26 22.79
CA LEU A 409 5.74 -9.39 21.47
C LEU A 409 5.73 -10.84 20.95
N LEU A 410 5.86 -11.85 21.82
CA LEU A 410 5.73 -13.24 21.42
C LEU A 410 4.33 -13.55 20.86
N VAL A 411 3.28 -13.01 21.48
CA VAL A 411 1.90 -13.12 20.96
C VAL A 411 1.79 -12.45 19.58
N VAL A 412 2.38 -11.26 19.41
CA VAL A 412 2.47 -10.58 18.11
C VAL A 412 3.16 -11.48 17.07
N VAL A 413 4.30 -12.09 17.40
CA VAL A 413 5.03 -12.99 16.48
C VAL A 413 4.20 -14.21 16.09
N VAL A 414 3.61 -14.90 17.07
CA VAL A 414 2.86 -16.16 16.85
C VAL A 414 1.62 -15.92 16.01
N LEU A 415 0.83 -14.91 16.33
CA LEU A 415 -0.42 -14.62 15.62
C LEU A 415 -0.18 -14.08 14.19
N LEU A 416 1.00 -13.52 13.93
CA LEU A 416 1.36 -12.95 12.63
C LEU A 416 2.27 -13.87 11.79
N ARG A 417 2.72 -15.02 12.32
CA ARG A 417 3.66 -15.95 11.67
C ARG A 417 3.23 -16.44 10.28
N ASN A 418 1.93 -16.58 10.04
CA ASN A 418 1.39 -17.20 8.83
C ASN A 418 0.95 -16.19 7.74
N ARG A 419 1.15 -14.88 7.92
CA ARG A 419 0.66 -13.87 6.96
C ARG A 419 1.65 -12.72 6.79
N LYS A 420 1.98 -12.37 5.55
CA LYS A 420 2.85 -11.23 5.21
C LYS A 420 2.17 -9.92 5.66
N GLN A 421 2.63 -9.33 6.76
CA GLN A 421 2.26 -7.96 7.15
C GLN A 421 2.92 -6.99 6.20
N ARG A 422 2.18 -6.55 5.17
CA ARG A 422 2.74 -5.69 4.12
C ARG A 422 2.93 -4.25 4.57
N PHE A 423 2.15 -3.78 5.56
CA PHE A 423 2.16 -2.38 5.99
C PHE A 423 2.54 -2.23 7.46
N LEU A 424 3.24 -1.13 7.77
CA LEU A 424 3.63 -0.75 9.13
C LEU A 424 2.42 -0.57 10.05
N MET A 425 1.29 -0.06 9.52
CA MET A 425 0.06 0.13 10.29
C MET A 425 -0.49 -1.16 10.88
N ASP A 426 -0.31 -2.29 10.20
CA ASP A 426 -0.75 -3.57 10.74
C ASP A 426 -0.02 -3.91 12.04
N ALA A 427 1.31 -3.73 12.05
CA ALA A 427 2.14 -4.01 13.22
C ALA A 427 1.75 -3.09 14.38
N LEU A 428 1.47 -1.81 14.11
CA LEU A 428 1.03 -0.85 15.11
C LEU A 428 -0.33 -1.22 15.71
N VAL A 429 -1.33 -1.53 14.87
CA VAL A 429 -2.69 -1.88 15.32
C VAL A 429 -2.71 -3.20 16.08
N PHE A 430 -1.99 -4.22 15.60
CA PHE A 430 -1.90 -5.50 16.31
C PHE A 430 -1.12 -5.36 17.62
N GLY A 431 0.00 -4.62 17.62
CA GLY A 431 0.75 -4.34 18.85
C GLY A 431 -0.09 -3.60 19.89
N ALA A 432 -0.86 -2.59 19.46
CA ALA A 432 -1.81 -1.89 20.33
C ALA A 432 -2.89 -2.83 20.90
N ALA A 433 -3.46 -3.71 20.08
CA ALA A 433 -4.45 -4.69 20.54
C ALA A 433 -3.88 -5.71 21.53
N VAL A 434 -2.65 -6.18 21.31
CA VAL A 434 -1.97 -7.08 22.25
C VAL A 434 -1.70 -6.35 23.58
N GLY A 435 -1.08 -5.18 23.54
CA GLY A 435 -0.77 -4.40 24.74
C GLY A 435 -2.02 -4.03 25.54
N MET A 436 -3.12 -3.71 24.87
CA MET A 436 -4.40 -3.39 25.53
C MET A 436 -5.15 -4.62 26.03
N GLY A 437 -5.05 -5.76 25.36
CA GLY A 437 -5.58 -7.02 25.89
C GLY A 437 -4.91 -7.41 27.21
N PHE A 438 -3.59 -7.22 27.29
CA PHE A 438 -2.84 -7.37 28.53
C PHE A 438 -3.30 -6.36 29.61
N ALA A 439 -3.33 -5.07 29.26
CA ALA A 439 -3.69 -4.00 30.19
C ALA A 439 -5.11 -4.13 30.75
N ALA A 440 -6.04 -4.73 30.00
CA ALA A 440 -7.40 -4.97 30.46
C ALA A 440 -7.45 -5.97 31.63
N ILE A 441 -6.76 -7.11 31.50
CA ILE A 441 -6.69 -8.11 32.58
C ILE A 441 -5.95 -7.55 33.77
N GLU A 442 -4.84 -6.87 33.54
CA GLU A 442 -4.08 -6.20 34.59
C GLU A 442 -4.97 -5.21 35.36
N SER A 443 -5.75 -4.37 34.66
CA SER A 443 -6.67 -3.41 35.29
C SER A 443 -7.77 -4.09 36.10
N ILE A 444 -8.31 -5.21 35.63
CA ILE A 444 -9.28 -6.02 36.37
C ILE A 444 -8.64 -6.61 37.63
N LEU A 445 -7.41 -7.11 37.55
CA LEU A 445 -6.69 -7.66 38.72
C LEU A 445 -6.37 -6.58 39.76
N TYR A 446 -5.95 -5.39 39.32
CA TYR A 446 -5.77 -4.25 40.22
C TYR A 446 -7.10 -3.86 40.90
N GLY A 447 -8.16 -3.67 40.12
CA GLY A 447 -9.48 -3.33 40.68
C GLY A 447 -9.96 -4.39 41.69
N PHE A 448 -9.78 -5.67 41.37
CA PHE A 448 -10.13 -6.76 42.28
C PHE A 448 -9.31 -6.74 43.58
N THR A 449 -8.01 -6.45 43.48
CA THR A 449 -7.12 -6.37 44.65
C THR A 449 -7.55 -5.23 45.59
N TYR A 450 -7.85 -4.05 45.03
CA TYR A 450 -8.36 -2.91 45.82
C TYR A 450 -9.76 -3.18 46.39
N LEU A 451 -10.60 -3.95 45.68
CA LEU A 451 -11.89 -4.39 46.20
C LEU A 451 -11.73 -5.33 47.40
N GLN A 452 -10.72 -6.21 47.39
CA GLN A 452 -10.45 -7.14 48.50
C GLN A 452 -9.84 -6.45 49.73
N GLN A 453 -8.98 -5.45 49.50
CA GLN A 453 -8.21 -4.79 50.57
C GLN A 453 -8.93 -3.55 51.13
N GLY A 454 -9.85 -2.96 50.38
CA GLY A 454 -10.55 -1.73 50.72
C GLY A 454 -12.03 -1.80 50.40
N THR A 455 -12.53 -0.76 49.74
CA THR A 455 -13.95 -0.59 49.41
C THR A 455 -14.20 -0.63 47.91
N ALA A 456 -15.48 -0.74 47.52
CA ALA A 456 -15.88 -0.57 46.13
C ALA A 456 -15.47 0.81 45.56
N ALA A 457 -15.37 1.85 46.40
CA ALA A 457 -14.91 3.16 45.97
C ALA A 457 -13.42 3.16 45.61
N ASP A 458 -12.58 2.43 46.35
CA ASP A 458 -11.15 2.29 46.07
C ASP A 458 -10.90 1.55 44.76
N MET A 459 -11.64 0.46 44.54
CA MET A 459 -11.67 -0.24 43.26
C MET A 459 -12.02 0.72 42.11
N LEU A 460 -13.11 1.48 42.24
CA LEU A 460 -13.59 2.39 41.20
C LEU A 460 -12.57 3.51 40.92
N ALA A 461 -11.94 4.08 41.95
CA ALA A 461 -10.93 5.12 41.80
C ALA A 461 -9.73 4.65 40.96
N VAL A 462 -9.24 3.43 41.25
CA VAL A 462 -8.13 2.83 40.49
C VAL A 462 -8.54 2.53 39.05
N LEU A 463 -9.74 2.00 38.82
CA LEU A 463 -10.24 1.72 37.47
C LEU A 463 -10.41 3.00 36.64
N TRP A 464 -10.90 4.09 37.23
CA TRP A 464 -11.00 5.40 36.57
C TRP A 464 -9.63 5.94 36.17
N LEU A 465 -8.67 5.90 37.10
CA LEU A 465 -7.30 6.35 36.83
C LEU A 465 -6.67 5.53 35.69
N ARG A 466 -6.80 4.19 35.75
CA ARG A 466 -6.24 3.30 34.73
C ARG A 466 -6.93 3.44 33.37
N ALA A 467 -8.24 3.63 33.34
CA ALA A 467 -8.97 3.88 32.10
C ALA A 467 -8.51 5.20 31.45
N LEU A 468 -8.34 6.28 32.22
CA LEU A 468 -7.87 7.58 31.74
C LEU A 468 -6.41 7.52 31.25
N LEU A 469 -5.55 6.80 31.97
CA LEU A 469 -4.14 6.68 31.65
C LEU A 469 -3.82 5.60 30.61
N SER A 470 -4.82 4.82 30.19
CA SER A 470 -4.67 3.74 29.20
C SER A 470 -3.87 4.17 27.95
N PRO A 471 -4.07 5.36 27.34
CA PRO A 471 -3.33 5.76 26.15
C PRO A 471 -1.82 5.94 26.36
N PHE A 472 -1.38 6.13 27.60
CA PHE A 472 0.02 6.37 27.94
C PHE A 472 0.78 5.10 28.32
N GLY A 473 0.11 3.94 28.28
CA GLY A 473 0.62 2.67 28.79
C GLY A 473 0.90 1.61 27.73
N HIS A 474 0.71 0.35 28.13
CA HIS A 474 1.11 -0.85 27.38
C HIS A 474 0.75 -0.86 25.89
N GLY A 475 -0.47 -0.43 25.51
CA GLY A 475 -0.84 -0.43 24.09
C GLY A 475 0.06 0.45 23.22
N THR A 476 0.53 1.59 23.74
CA THR A 476 1.46 2.49 23.03
C THR A 476 2.83 1.84 22.87
N TRP A 477 3.39 1.32 23.96
CA TRP A 477 4.73 0.71 23.97
C TRP A 477 4.79 -0.57 23.15
N THR A 478 3.83 -1.47 23.32
CA THR A 478 3.76 -2.71 22.53
C THR A 478 3.54 -2.43 21.04
N ALA A 479 2.80 -1.38 20.66
CA ALA A 479 2.69 -0.94 19.27
C ALA A 479 4.05 -0.47 18.71
N ILE A 480 4.79 0.35 19.45
CA ILE A 480 6.13 0.83 19.08
C ILE A 480 7.10 -0.35 18.91
N ALA A 481 7.09 -1.29 19.84
CA ALA A 481 7.95 -2.48 19.78
C ALA A 481 7.58 -3.40 18.60
N ALA A 482 6.29 -3.56 18.31
CA ALA A 482 5.79 -4.31 17.16
C ALA A 482 6.23 -3.67 15.82
N ALA A 483 6.28 -2.34 15.73
CA ALA A 483 6.84 -1.64 14.58
C ALA A 483 8.34 -1.93 14.40
N GLY A 484 9.11 -2.00 15.50
CA GLY A 484 10.51 -2.42 15.48
C GLY A 484 10.68 -3.83 14.89
N LEU A 485 9.87 -4.78 15.35
CA LEU A 485 9.85 -6.15 14.83
C LEU A 485 9.50 -6.18 13.32
N TRP A 486 8.55 -5.35 12.89
CA TRP A 486 8.16 -5.27 11.48
C TRP A 486 9.30 -4.81 10.56
N PHE A 487 10.06 -3.78 10.94
CA PHE A 487 11.24 -3.33 10.16
C PHE A 487 12.28 -4.45 9.97
N TRP A 488 12.48 -5.28 10.99
CA TRP A 488 13.37 -6.44 10.90
C TRP A 488 12.84 -7.53 9.99
N LEU A 489 11.56 -7.89 10.13
CA LEU A 489 10.93 -8.96 9.35
C LEU A 489 10.88 -8.63 7.85
N GLN A 490 10.62 -7.37 7.49
CA GLN A 490 10.58 -6.94 6.09
C GLN A 490 11.95 -7.11 5.39
N SER A 491 13.04 -6.92 6.14
CA SER A 491 14.43 -7.10 5.65
C SER A 491 14.81 -8.53 5.29
N ARG A 492 13.99 -9.53 5.68
CA ARG A 492 14.21 -10.95 5.37
C ARG A 492 13.45 -11.44 4.14
N SER A 493 12.46 -10.68 3.68
CA SER A 493 11.57 -11.03 2.57
C SER A 493 12.05 -10.53 1.20
N ASP A 494 12.92 -9.53 1.17
CA ASP A 494 13.62 -9.11 -0.04
C ASP A 494 14.75 -10.11 -0.35
N ALA A 495 14.98 -10.42 -1.64
CA ALA A 495 15.97 -11.35 -2.19
C ALA A 495 17.34 -11.31 -1.45
N PRO A 496 18.15 -12.40 -1.46
CA PRO A 496 19.28 -12.55 -0.52
C PRO A 496 20.28 -11.41 -0.62
N ALA A 497 20.09 -10.39 0.21
CA ALA A 497 21.05 -9.31 0.37
C ALA A 497 22.30 -9.89 1.02
N ARG A 498 23.48 -9.58 0.44
CA ARG A 498 24.79 -9.99 0.97
C ARG A 498 24.84 -9.76 2.49
N PRO A 499 25.34 -10.72 3.28
CA PRO A 499 25.54 -10.50 4.71
C PRO A 499 26.38 -9.23 4.94
N GLY A 500 25.85 -8.26 5.67
CA GLY A 500 26.51 -6.97 5.94
C GLY A 500 26.02 -5.76 5.14
N SER A 501 24.94 -5.84 4.35
CA SER A 501 24.39 -4.65 3.69
C SER A 501 23.91 -3.58 4.71
N ALA A 502 24.32 -2.32 4.50
CA ALA A 502 23.93 -1.16 5.32
C ALA A 502 22.43 -1.08 5.69
N PRO A 503 21.46 -1.38 4.79
CA PRO A 503 20.04 -1.37 5.15
C PRO A 503 19.63 -2.46 6.17
N ARG A 504 20.28 -3.63 6.16
CA ARG A 504 19.96 -4.73 7.10
C ARG A 504 20.43 -4.42 8.52
N ILE A 505 21.62 -3.81 8.63
CA ILE A 505 22.16 -3.34 9.92
C ILE A 505 21.29 -2.21 10.48
N ARG A 506 20.89 -1.25 9.63
CA ARG A 506 19.99 -0.16 10.02
C ARG A 506 18.66 -0.67 10.55
N ASN A 507 18.02 -1.62 9.86
CA ASN A 507 16.72 -2.15 10.25
C ASN A 507 16.81 -3.01 11.54
N PHE A 508 17.91 -3.74 11.75
CA PHE A 508 18.19 -4.42 13.01
C PHE A 508 18.40 -3.42 14.17
N ALA A 509 19.16 -2.35 13.93
CA ALA A 509 19.35 -1.29 14.91
C ALA A 509 18.03 -0.58 15.25
N SER A 510 17.17 -0.34 14.26
CA SER A 510 15.82 0.20 14.51
C SER A 510 14.94 -0.74 15.32
N MET A 511 15.01 -2.05 15.08
CA MET A 511 14.30 -3.05 15.89
C MET A 511 14.73 -3.01 17.36
N ILE A 512 16.03 -3.10 17.62
CA ILE A 512 16.58 -3.04 18.98
C ILE A 512 16.25 -1.69 19.62
N GLY A 513 16.44 -0.58 18.90
CA GLY A 513 16.20 0.76 19.41
C GLY A 513 14.76 0.99 19.86
N LEU A 514 13.78 0.57 19.04
CA LEU A 514 12.37 0.72 19.39
C LEU A 514 11.95 -0.22 20.53
N MET A 515 12.50 -1.44 20.59
CA MET A 515 12.23 -2.38 21.68
C MET A 515 12.83 -1.90 23.01
N LEU A 516 14.08 -1.45 23.01
CA LEU A 516 14.72 -0.87 24.20
C LEU A 516 14.00 0.41 24.65
N CYS A 517 13.61 1.27 23.72
CA CYS A 517 12.83 2.48 24.04
C CYS A 517 11.51 2.12 24.73
N SER A 518 10.79 1.11 24.22
CA SER A 518 9.56 0.58 24.82
C SER A 518 9.79 0.08 26.26
N ILE A 519 10.83 -0.73 26.48
CA ILE A 519 11.17 -1.28 27.80
C ILE A 519 11.55 -0.17 28.78
N VAL A 520 12.35 0.82 28.36
CA VAL A 520 12.78 1.93 29.22
C VAL A 520 11.60 2.83 29.60
N LEU A 521 10.74 3.18 28.63
CA LEU A 521 9.55 3.99 28.92
C LEU A 521 8.61 3.28 29.91
N HIS A 522 8.45 1.97 29.74
CA HIS A 522 7.65 1.16 30.64
C HIS A 522 8.29 1.05 32.04
N ALA A 523 9.59 0.83 32.13
CA ALA A 523 10.29 0.74 33.42
C ALA A 523 10.22 2.06 34.20
N LEU A 524 10.36 3.19 33.49
CA LEU A 524 10.20 4.53 34.07
C LEU A 524 8.77 4.78 34.57
N TRP A 525 7.76 4.23 33.88
CA TRP A 525 6.35 4.33 34.32
C TRP A 525 6.09 3.52 35.59
N ASN A 526 6.71 2.36 35.73
CA ASN A 526 6.61 1.49 36.91
C ASN A 526 7.51 1.94 38.07
N ASN A 527 8.31 3.00 37.90
CA ASN A 527 9.16 3.48 38.98
C ASN A 527 8.31 4.11 40.11
N HIS A 528 8.42 3.55 41.30
CA HIS A 528 7.66 3.95 42.49
C HIS A 528 8.39 4.99 43.37
N GLU A 529 9.61 5.39 43.02
CA GLU A 529 10.39 6.36 43.83
C GLU A 529 9.82 7.78 43.85
N LEU A 530 8.99 8.15 42.88
CA LEU A 530 8.35 9.46 42.84
C LEU A 530 7.01 9.40 43.61
N GLU A 531 6.79 10.37 44.49
CA GLU A 531 5.54 10.49 45.26
C GLU A 531 4.71 11.71 44.82
N GLY A 532 3.40 11.65 45.08
CA GLY A 532 2.46 12.76 44.87
C GLY A 532 2.47 13.34 43.46
N LEU A 533 2.58 14.68 43.36
CA LEU A 533 2.54 15.41 42.09
C LEU A 533 3.72 15.08 41.17
N ALA A 534 4.90 14.78 41.71
CA ALA A 534 6.09 14.47 40.92
C ALA A 534 5.93 13.15 40.14
N ARG A 535 5.21 12.18 40.72
CA ARG A 535 4.86 10.93 40.04
C ARG A 535 3.92 11.19 38.88
N LEU A 536 2.87 11.96 39.11
CA LEU A 536 1.87 12.28 38.09
C LEU A 536 2.50 13.04 36.91
N THR A 537 3.34 14.04 37.18
CA THR A 537 4.05 14.79 36.12
C THR A 537 5.02 13.90 35.36
N GLY A 538 5.77 13.03 36.06
CA GLY A 538 6.64 12.03 35.44
C GLY A 538 5.87 11.10 34.49
N MET A 539 4.75 10.54 34.95
CA MET A 539 3.88 9.66 34.13
C MET A 539 3.37 10.39 32.88
N ILE A 540 2.88 11.63 33.01
CA ILE A 540 2.41 12.42 31.86
C ILE A 540 3.55 12.66 30.85
N MET A 541 4.75 12.99 31.32
CA MET A 541 5.91 13.23 30.44
C MET A 541 6.34 11.97 29.70
N ILE A 542 6.46 10.84 30.41
CA ILE A 542 6.81 9.53 29.81
C ILE A 542 5.74 9.13 28.79
N GLY A 543 4.47 9.27 29.16
CA GLY A 543 3.33 9.03 28.29
C GLY A 543 3.36 9.89 27.03
N ALA A 544 3.65 11.19 27.16
CA ALA A 544 3.73 12.12 26.04
C ALA A 544 4.84 11.74 25.05
N VAL A 545 5.99 11.28 25.54
CA VAL A 545 7.08 10.76 24.68
C VAL A 545 6.61 9.52 23.92
N GLY A 546 5.96 8.57 24.61
CA GLY A 546 5.39 7.38 23.97
C GLY A 546 4.37 7.72 22.89
N ILE A 547 3.40 8.59 23.19
CA ILE A 547 2.38 9.02 22.23
C ILE A 547 2.98 9.77 21.05
N LEU A 548 3.97 10.65 21.28
CA LEU A 548 4.66 11.35 20.20
C LEU A 548 5.34 10.37 19.25
N LEU A 549 6.06 9.38 19.79
CA LEU A 549 6.72 8.36 18.98
C LEU A 549 5.70 7.52 18.19
N LEU A 550 4.63 7.08 18.85
CA LEU A 550 3.54 6.36 18.19
C LEU A 550 2.89 7.20 17.08
N TYR A 551 2.63 8.49 17.34
CA TYR A 551 2.07 9.40 16.35
C TYR A 551 2.94 9.51 15.09
N LEU A 552 4.26 9.62 15.26
CA LEU A 552 5.20 9.64 14.13
C LEU A 552 5.16 8.33 13.32
N LEU A 553 5.06 7.18 14.00
CA LEU A 553 4.96 5.87 13.35
C LEU A 553 3.61 5.69 12.63
N LEU A 554 2.50 6.10 13.25
CA LEU A 554 1.16 6.08 12.65
C LEU A 554 1.12 6.96 11.39
N ARG A 555 1.69 8.16 11.46
CA ARG A 555 1.76 9.07 10.30
C ARG A 555 2.55 8.45 9.15
N LYS A 556 3.68 7.81 9.45
CA LYS A 556 4.48 7.08 8.45
C LYS A 556 3.68 5.93 7.84
N GLY A 557 3.11 5.06 8.68
CA GLY A 557 2.34 3.91 8.21
C GLY A 557 1.12 4.30 7.38
N MET A 558 0.37 5.31 7.80
CA MET A 558 -0.77 5.84 7.04
C MET A 558 -0.32 6.38 5.68
N SER A 559 0.80 7.10 5.62
CA SER A 559 1.35 7.55 4.33
C SER A 559 1.70 6.39 3.40
N ASP A 560 2.19 5.27 3.92
CA ASP A 560 2.52 4.09 3.12
C ASP A 560 1.26 3.38 2.60
N GLU A 561 0.21 3.27 3.43
CA GLU A 561 -1.09 2.73 3.00
C GLU A 561 -1.77 3.60 1.95
N VAL A 562 -1.74 4.93 2.12
CA VAL A 562 -2.29 5.89 1.12
C VAL A 562 -1.58 5.72 -0.21
N LYS A 563 -0.24 5.71 -0.23
CA LYS A 563 0.52 5.54 -1.47
C LYS A 563 0.16 4.23 -2.18
N ALA A 564 0.06 3.13 -1.43
CA ALA A 564 -0.31 1.83 -2.01
C ALA A 564 -1.76 1.80 -2.52
N LEU A 565 -2.69 2.46 -1.83
CA LEU A 565 -4.06 2.63 -2.30
C LEU A 565 -4.12 3.45 -3.58
N GLN A 566 -3.43 4.58 -3.63
CA GLN A 566 -3.38 5.48 -4.79
C GLN A 566 -2.74 4.82 -6.02
N LEU A 567 -1.69 4.02 -5.82
CA LEU A 567 -1.03 3.24 -6.87
C LEU A 567 -1.99 2.25 -7.54
N LEU A 568 -2.84 1.59 -6.77
CA LEU A 568 -3.76 0.56 -7.27
C LEU A 568 -5.16 1.07 -7.59
N ASN A 569 -5.50 2.30 -7.17
CA ASN A 569 -6.81 2.91 -7.36
C ASN A 569 -6.68 4.37 -7.81
N PRO A 570 -6.30 4.61 -9.07
CA PRO A 570 -6.05 5.96 -9.58
C PRO A 570 -7.29 6.87 -9.56
N VAL A 571 -8.51 6.31 -9.57
CA VAL A 571 -9.76 7.09 -9.42
C VAL A 571 -9.83 7.82 -8.07
N ILE A 572 -9.22 7.26 -7.01
CA ILE A 572 -9.12 7.91 -5.70
C ILE A 572 -8.20 9.16 -5.77
N ASN A 573 -7.31 9.26 -6.76
CA ASN A 573 -6.47 10.45 -6.98
C ASN A 573 -7.23 11.61 -7.64
N ALA A 574 -8.23 11.34 -8.49
CA ALA A 574 -9.01 12.38 -9.16
C ALA A 574 -9.88 13.19 -8.17
N ALA A 575 -10.31 12.57 -7.06
CA ALA A 575 -10.99 13.25 -5.96
C ALA A 575 -10.00 13.95 -4.98
N ALA A 576 -8.77 13.42 -4.84
CA ALA A 576 -7.77 13.94 -3.92
C ALA A 576 -6.96 15.15 -4.45
N SER A 577 -6.96 15.40 -5.76
CA SER A 577 -6.24 16.51 -6.41
C SER A 577 -6.94 17.87 -6.25
N GLN A 578 -8.21 17.89 -5.82
CA GLN A 578 -8.85 19.11 -5.30
C GLN A 578 -8.45 19.31 -3.84
N HIS A 579 -7.62 20.32 -3.59
CA HIS A 579 -7.19 20.73 -2.25
C HIS A 579 -8.39 20.97 -1.31
N SER A 580 -8.70 19.97 -0.48
CA SER A 580 -9.35 20.07 0.86
C SER A 580 -9.90 18.72 1.37
N GLN A 581 -9.74 17.61 0.64
CA GLN A 581 -10.60 16.43 0.86
C GLN A 581 -9.92 15.10 1.24
N LEU A 582 -8.69 15.12 1.79
CA LEU A 582 -8.26 13.98 2.64
C LEU A 582 -9.20 13.80 3.85
N GLN A 583 -9.88 14.88 4.25
CA GLN A 583 -10.91 14.89 5.29
C GLN A 583 -12.26 14.32 4.79
N GLU A 584 -12.58 14.45 3.50
CA GLU A 584 -13.84 13.93 2.93
C GLU A 584 -13.78 12.45 2.54
N LEU A 585 -12.63 11.91 2.10
CA LEU A 585 -12.46 10.46 1.96
C LEU A 585 -12.59 9.73 3.33
N GLN A 586 -12.28 10.41 4.44
CA GLN A 586 -12.54 9.90 5.79
C GLN A 586 -14.00 10.08 6.22
N LEU A 587 -14.65 11.21 5.90
CA LEU A 587 -16.06 11.49 6.21
C LEU A 587 -17.04 10.64 5.38
N ALA A 588 -16.74 10.33 4.12
CA ALA A 588 -17.56 9.48 3.25
C ALA A 588 -17.49 7.99 3.63
N SER A 589 -16.42 7.55 4.31
CA SER A 589 -16.29 6.19 4.83
C SER A 589 -17.26 5.84 5.97
N ASN A 590 -17.91 6.86 6.57
CA ASN A 590 -18.82 6.68 7.70
C ASN A 590 -20.25 6.27 7.29
N SER A 591 -20.59 6.23 5.99
CA SER A 591 -21.95 5.87 5.53
C SER A 591 -22.01 4.80 4.43
N LEU A 592 -20.88 4.43 3.82
CA LEU A 592 -20.80 3.40 2.78
C LEU A 592 -20.03 2.17 3.28
N ALA A 593 -20.62 0.98 3.11
CA ALA A 593 -20.08 -0.27 3.61
C ALA A 593 -18.65 -0.52 3.07
N SER A 594 -17.68 -0.59 3.96
CA SER A 594 -16.28 -0.91 3.62
C SER A 594 -16.21 -2.21 2.80
N LEU A 595 -15.44 -2.21 1.72
CA LEU A 595 -15.32 -3.37 0.84
C LEU A 595 -14.37 -4.40 1.47
N LEU A 596 -14.75 -5.67 1.40
CA LEU A 596 -13.92 -6.77 1.85
C LEU A 596 -13.34 -7.53 0.67
N CYS A 597 -12.03 -7.64 0.62
CA CYS A 597 -11.33 -8.47 -0.36
C CYS A 597 -11.56 -9.96 -0.07
N ASP A 598 -12.12 -10.70 -1.02
CA ASP A 598 -12.39 -12.14 -0.85
C ASP A 598 -11.09 -12.99 -0.84
N GLY A 599 -9.99 -12.55 -1.48
CA GLY A 599 -8.74 -13.31 -1.48
C GLY A 599 -7.89 -13.14 -0.22
N CYS A 600 -7.69 -11.91 0.26
CA CYS A 600 -6.82 -11.67 1.41
C CYS A 600 -7.56 -11.26 2.70
N GLY A 601 -8.86 -10.98 2.63
CA GLY A 601 -9.69 -10.57 3.77
C GLY A 601 -9.42 -9.14 4.27
N THR A 602 -8.73 -8.31 3.48
CA THR A 602 -8.50 -6.90 3.79
C THR A 602 -9.76 -6.09 3.60
N VAL A 603 -10.00 -5.20 4.56
CA VAL A 603 -11.03 -4.18 4.52
C VAL A 603 -10.43 -2.97 3.81
N SER A 604 -11.11 -2.50 2.77
CA SER A 604 -10.69 -1.37 1.94
C SER A 604 -11.80 -0.30 1.89
N PRO A 605 -11.43 0.96 1.59
CA PRO A 605 -12.40 2.04 1.39
C PRO A 605 -13.46 1.68 0.33
N PRO A 606 -14.69 2.22 0.43
CA PRO A 606 -15.78 1.91 -0.51
C PRO A 606 -15.47 2.30 -1.96
N ASP A 607 -14.63 3.32 -2.16
CA ASP A 607 -14.25 3.80 -3.49
C ASP A 607 -13.07 3.03 -4.11
N ALA A 608 -12.53 2.04 -3.39
CA ALA A 608 -11.44 1.22 -3.89
C ALA A 608 -11.95 0.17 -4.88
N SER A 609 -11.43 0.22 -6.11
CA SER A 609 -11.66 -0.78 -7.16
C SER A 609 -10.78 -2.02 -6.99
N TYR A 610 -9.60 -1.87 -6.37
CA TYR A 610 -8.60 -2.92 -6.19
C TYR A 610 -8.05 -2.92 -4.75
N CYS A 611 -7.82 -4.10 -4.22
CA CYS A 611 -7.25 -4.29 -2.90
C CYS A 611 -5.76 -3.92 -2.91
N ALA A 612 -5.41 -2.85 -2.19
CA ALA A 612 -4.02 -2.40 -2.07
C ALA A 612 -3.05 -3.44 -1.47
N ARG A 613 -3.58 -4.48 -0.80
CA ARG A 613 -2.78 -5.54 -0.19
C ARG A 613 -2.51 -6.71 -1.12
N CYS A 614 -3.38 -7.04 -2.06
CA CYS A 614 -3.22 -8.24 -2.90
C CYS A 614 -3.50 -8.02 -4.39
N GLY A 615 -3.90 -6.83 -4.81
CA GLY A 615 -4.20 -6.48 -6.20
C GLY A 615 -5.54 -7.01 -6.72
N GLN A 616 -6.29 -7.81 -5.94
CA GLN A 616 -7.59 -8.31 -6.39
C GLN A 616 -8.62 -7.19 -6.53
N ALA A 617 -9.44 -7.27 -7.58
CA ALA A 617 -10.60 -6.40 -7.74
C ALA A 617 -11.56 -6.56 -6.56
N LEU A 618 -12.02 -5.43 -6.02
CA LEU A 618 -13.02 -5.36 -4.97
C LEU A 618 -14.39 -5.21 -5.63
N ARG A 619 -15.35 -6.04 -5.24
CA ARG A 619 -16.74 -5.94 -5.68
C ARG A 619 -17.60 -5.63 -4.47
N ALA A 620 -18.53 -4.68 -4.60
CA ALA A 620 -19.61 -4.55 -3.63
C ALA A 620 -20.44 -5.84 -3.68
N LYS A 621 -20.53 -6.58 -2.56
CA LYS A 621 -21.53 -7.63 -2.42
C LYS A 621 -22.89 -6.92 -2.37
N LYS A 622 -23.69 -7.10 -3.43
CA LYS A 622 -25.07 -6.65 -3.48
C LYS A 622 -25.91 -7.30 -2.38
#